data_AF-A0A524JWY1-F1
#
_entry.id   AF-A0A524JWY1-F1
#
_cell.length_a   1.000
_cell.length_b   1.000
_cell.length_c   1.000
_cell.angle_alpha   90.00
_cell.angle_beta   90.00
_cell.angle_gamma   90.00
#
_symmetry.space_group_name_H-M   'P 1'
#
loop_
_entity.id
_entity.type
_entity.pdbx_description
1 polymer ?
#
loop_
_entity_poly.entity_id
_entity_poly.type
_entity_poly.pdbx_seq_one_letter_code
_entity_poly.pdbx_strand_id
1 'polypeptide(L)'
;MANQFKEMESFIRARKKVERIKDYYAHVVLFVLGSGLILLLKDSAMLWIESKGIKDPEALNWFEWNMIFIPIIWGFIVLVAAFVVFKGRSNYFKRWEERQIRKFMEEAQ
;
A
#
# COMPACT_ATOMS: atom_id res chain seq x y z
N MET A 1 -27.90 13.79 -26.90
CA MET A 1 -28.12 13.56 -25.46
C MET A 1 -27.45 12.26 -24.98
N ALA A 2 -27.87 11.07 -25.42
CA ALA A 2 -27.32 9.80 -24.94
C ALA A 2 -25.78 9.62 -25.10
N ASN A 3 -25.20 10.14 -26.19
CA ASN A 3 -23.74 10.03 -26.40
C ASN A 3 -22.94 10.90 -25.41
N GLN A 4 -23.47 12.07 -25.05
CA GLN A 4 -22.87 12.98 -24.06
C GLN A 4 -22.89 12.37 -22.65
N PHE A 5 -23.96 11.66 -22.28
CA PHE A 5 -24.03 10.90 -21.03
C PHE A 5 -23.01 9.78 -20.97
N LYS A 6 -22.84 9.03 -22.07
CA LYS A 6 -21.87 7.92 -22.16
C LYS A 6 -20.42 8.43 -22.03
N GLU A 7 -20.10 9.54 -22.68
CA GLU A 7 -18.80 10.19 -22.58
C GLU A 7 -18.53 10.69 -21.14
N MET A 8 -19.48 11.39 -20.52
CA MET A 8 -19.40 11.85 -19.13
C MET A 8 -19.14 10.68 -18.15
N GLU A 9 -19.87 9.57 -18.31
CA GLU A 9 -19.75 8.41 -17.42
C GLU A 9 -18.40 7.67 -17.60
N SER A 10 -17.87 7.64 -18.82
CA SER A 10 -16.52 7.12 -19.08
C SER A 10 -15.44 8.01 -18.47
N PHE A 11 -15.60 9.33 -18.57
CA PHE A 11 -14.69 10.33 -18.00
C PHE A 11 -14.66 10.26 -16.47
N ILE A 12 -15.81 10.16 -15.82
CA ILE A 12 -15.90 10.01 -14.36
C ILE A 12 -15.21 8.72 -13.89
N ARG A 13 -15.38 7.61 -14.62
CA ARG A 13 -14.70 6.34 -14.31
C ARG A 13 -13.18 6.45 -14.46
N ALA A 14 -12.71 7.11 -15.51
CA ALA A 14 -11.28 7.36 -15.71
C ALA A 14 -10.71 8.26 -14.60
N ARG A 15 -11.42 9.34 -14.25
CA ARG A 15 -11.01 10.27 -13.17
C ARG A 15 -10.87 9.56 -11.82
N LYS A 16 -11.86 8.77 -11.42
CA LYS A 16 -11.82 7.97 -10.17
C LYS A 16 -10.69 6.93 -10.17
N LYS A 17 -10.25 6.47 -11.34
CA LYS A 17 -9.09 5.56 -11.45
C LYS A 17 -7.79 6.32 -11.20
N VAL A 18 -7.62 7.48 -11.82
CA VAL A 18 -6.44 8.34 -11.63
C VAL A 18 -6.32 8.82 -10.19
N GLU A 19 -7.43 9.22 -9.58
CA GLU A 19 -7.48 9.70 -8.18
C GLU A 19 -7.00 8.62 -7.19
N ARG A 20 -7.50 7.38 -7.32
CA ARG A 20 -7.02 6.25 -6.51
C ARG A 20 -5.54 5.93 -6.69
N ILE A 21 -5.04 6.06 -7.92
CA ILE A 21 -3.61 5.85 -8.19
C ILE A 21 -2.78 6.94 -7.53
N LYS A 22 -3.21 8.21 -7.62
CA LYS A 22 -2.53 9.35 -6.98
C LYS A 22 -2.45 9.19 -5.45
N ASP A 23 -3.55 8.84 -4.81
CA ASP A 23 -3.59 8.62 -3.35
C ASP A 23 -2.66 7.49 -2.94
N TYR A 24 -2.61 6.41 -3.71
CA TYR A 24 -1.68 5.31 -3.48
C TYR A 24 -0.22 5.75 -3.61
N TYR A 25 0.12 6.53 -4.65
CA TYR A 25 1.49 7.07 -4.80
C TYR A 25 1.90 7.96 -3.63
N ALA A 26 0.99 8.78 -3.08
CA ALA A 26 1.31 9.58 -1.90
C ALA A 26 1.70 8.71 -0.70
N HIS A 27 1.00 7.60 -0.47
CA HIS A 27 1.33 6.63 0.59
C HIS A 27 2.67 5.94 0.32
N VAL A 28 2.94 5.53 -0.91
CA VAL A 28 4.22 4.90 -1.30
C VAL A 28 5.38 5.86 -1.12
N VAL A 29 5.24 7.12 -1.56
CA VAL A 29 6.30 8.12 -1.45
C VAL A 29 6.63 8.39 0.01
N LEU A 30 5.64 8.60 0.87
CA LEU A 30 5.86 8.77 2.31
C LEU A 30 6.52 7.54 2.93
N PHE A 31 6.08 6.35 2.54
CA PHE A 31 6.67 5.10 3.02
C PHE A 31 8.15 4.98 2.60
N VAL A 32 8.47 5.16 1.32
CA VAL A 32 9.84 5.05 0.81
C VAL A 32 10.74 6.13 1.43
N LEU A 33 10.26 7.36 1.55
CA LEU A 33 11.03 8.44 2.17
C LEU A 33 11.27 8.18 3.66
N GLY A 34 10.24 7.75 4.40
CA GLY A 34 10.35 7.43 5.82
C GLY A 34 11.28 6.23 6.06
N SER A 35 11.08 5.13 5.33
CA SER A 35 11.94 3.95 5.42
C SER A 35 13.38 4.25 4.97
N GLY A 36 13.57 5.00 3.90
CA GLY A 36 14.88 5.43 3.44
C GLY A 36 15.61 6.28 4.48
N LEU A 37 14.90 7.23 5.10
CA LEU A 37 15.46 8.06 6.17
C LEU A 37 15.85 7.22 7.40
N ILE A 38 15.02 6.26 7.81
CA ILE A 38 15.32 5.35 8.92
C ILE A 38 16.57 4.52 8.62
N LEU A 39 16.70 3.99 7.41
CA LEU A 39 17.87 3.19 7.01
C LEU A 39 19.15 4.03 6.89
N LEU A 40 19.05 5.29 6.44
CA LEU A 40 20.18 6.21 6.36
C LEU A 40 20.64 6.69 7.74
N LEU A 41 19.70 6.94 8.66
CA LEU A 41 20.00 7.43 9.99
C LEU A 41 20.24 6.31 11.01
N LYS A 42 20.01 5.04 10.63
CA LYS A 42 20.25 3.82 11.42
C LYS A 42 21.54 3.88 12.23
N ASP A 43 22.67 4.11 11.56
CA ASP A 43 23.98 4.03 12.22
C ASP A 43 24.16 5.20 13.21
N SER A 44 23.65 6.39 12.87
CA SER A 44 23.66 7.54 13.78
C SER A 44 22.74 7.33 15.00
N ALA A 45 21.58 6.70 14.80
CA ALA A 45 20.64 6.37 15.86
C ALA A 45 21.22 5.31 16.81
N MET A 46 21.89 4.29 16.28
CA MET A 46 22.58 3.25 17.05
C MET A 46 23.69 3.84 17.93
N LEU A 47 24.56 4.69 17.35
CA LEU A 47 25.60 5.38 18.11
C LEU A 47 25.04 6.27 19.23
N TRP A 48 23.89 6.92 18.98
CA TRP A 48 23.20 7.72 20.00
C TRP A 48 22.65 6.84 21.14
N ILE A 49 22.07 5.69 20.81
CA ILE A 49 21.56 4.70 21.79
C ILE A 49 22.70 4.14 22.65
N GLU A 50 23.84 3.78 22.02
CA GLU A 50 25.03 3.34 22.72
C GLU A 50 25.57 4.42 23.67
N SER A 51 25.58 5.69 23.23
CA SER A 51 26.02 6.83 24.03
C SER A 51 25.14 7.09 25.26
N LYS A 52 23.87 6.66 25.22
CA LYS A 52 22.89 6.78 26.32
C LYS A 52 23.04 5.70 27.40
N GLY A 53 23.97 4.76 27.23
CA GLY A 53 24.30 3.76 28.25
C GLY A 53 23.65 2.38 28.04
N ILE A 54 22.93 2.18 26.92
CA ILE A 54 22.49 0.85 26.50
C ILE A 54 23.66 0.17 25.80
N LYS A 55 24.38 -0.69 26.53
CA LYS A 55 25.56 -1.42 26.04
C LYS A 55 25.34 -2.92 25.89
N ASP A 56 24.11 -3.38 26.11
CA ASP A 56 23.78 -4.78 25.95
C ASP A 56 23.85 -5.15 24.45
N PRO A 57 24.81 -6.00 24.03
CA PRO A 57 24.99 -6.34 22.62
C PRO A 57 23.77 -7.04 22.02
N GLU A 58 23.03 -7.79 22.84
CA GLU A 58 21.85 -8.52 22.38
C GLU A 58 20.69 -7.57 22.07
N ALA A 59 20.48 -6.58 22.95
CA ALA A 59 19.48 -5.53 22.74
C ALA A 59 19.80 -4.67 21.50
N LEU A 60 21.06 -4.25 21.34
CA LEU A 60 21.49 -3.44 20.18
C LEU A 60 21.29 -4.20 18.86
N ASN A 61 21.72 -5.46 18.81
CA ASN A 61 21.54 -6.30 17.64
C ASN A 61 20.04 -6.49 17.33
N TRP A 62 19.21 -6.73 18.35
CA TRP A 62 17.76 -6.82 18.17
C TRP A 62 17.16 -5.53 17.58
N PHE A 63 17.55 -4.35 18.06
CA PHE A 63 17.10 -3.07 17.52
C PHE A 63 17.53 -2.86 16.06
N GLU A 64 18.79 -3.18 15.74
CA GLU A 64 19.32 -3.06 14.39
C GLU A 64 18.55 -3.93 13.39
N TRP A 65 18.34 -5.20 13.72
CA TRP A 65 17.56 -6.12 12.90
C TRP A 65 16.12 -5.64 12.72
N ASN A 66 15.48 -5.13 13.77
CA ASN A 66 14.11 -4.61 13.67
C ASN A 66 14.03 -3.36 12.78
N MET A 67 15.00 -2.44 12.85
CA MET A 67 15.06 -1.27 11.97
C MET A 67 15.15 -1.64 10.48
N ILE A 68 15.67 -2.84 10.16
CA ILE A 68 15.76 -3.35 8.79
C ILE A 68 14.51 -4.17 8.42
N PHE A 69 14.11 -5.12 9.26
CA PHE A 69 13.00 -6.03 8.97
C PHE A 69 11.65 -5.33 8.90
N ILE A 70 11.39 -4.34 9.76
CA ILE A 70 10.11 -3.63 9.78
C ILE A 70 9.87 -2.95 8.41
N PRO A 71 10.76 -2.09 7.88
CA PRO A 71 10.61 -1.53 6.54
C PRO A 71 10.49 -2.59 5.44
N ILE A 72 11.18 -3.73 5.53
CA ILE A 72 11.09 -4.79 4.52
C ILE A 72 9.69 -5.40 4.49
N ILE A 73 9.14 -5.77 5.65
CA ILE A 73 7.81 -6.37 5.76
C ILE A 73 6.75 -5.37 5.29
N TRP A 74 6.83 -4.12 5.74
CA TRP A 74 5.93 -3.07 5.29
C TRP A 74 6.06 -2.79 3.79
N GLY A 75 7.28 -2.86 3.25
CA GLY A 75 7.53 -2.75 1.82
C GLY A 75 6.80 -3.83 1.03
N PHE A 76 6.77 -5.05 1.54
CA PHE A 76 6.01 -6.15 0.93
C PHE A 76 4.50 -5.89 0.98
N ILE A 77 3.96 -5.40 2.11
CA ILE A 77 2.54 -5.04 2.24
C ILE A 77 2.17 -3.94 1.24
N VAL A 78 3.00 -2.90 1.13
CA VAL A 78 2.81 -1.81 0.18
C VAL A 78 2.86 -2.34 -1.25
N LEU A 79 3.77 -3.26 -1.58
CA LEU A 79 3.87 -3.89 -2.89
C LEU A 79 2.63 -4.71 -3.24
N VAL A 80 2.09 -5.47 -2.28
CA VAL A 80 0.81 -6.18 -2.45
C VAL A 80 -0.34 -5.18 -2.68
N ALA A 81 -0.38 -4.08 -1.92
CA ALA A 81 -1.35 -3.01 -2.14
C ALA A 81 -1.21 -2.37 -3.53
N ALA A 82 0.02 -2.24 -4.05
CA ALA A 82 0.28 -1.80 -5.43
C ALA A 82 -0.42 -2.72 -6.42
N PHE A 83 -0.22 -4.03 -6.25
CA PHE A 83 -0.82 -5.02 -7.12
C PHE A 83 -2.35 -4.94 -7.09
N VAL A 84 -2.96 -4.70 -5.93
CA VAL A 84 -4.41 -4.52 -5.81
C VAL A 84 -4.90 -3.25 -6.52
N VAL A 85 -4.20 -2.11 -6.35
CA VAL A 85 -4.59 -0.82 -6.95
C VAL A 85 -4.38 -0.80 -8.46
N PHE A 86 -3.24 -1.30 -8.94
CA PHE A 86 -2.88 -1.30 -10.37
C PHE A 86 -3.59 -2.39 -11.17
N LYS A 87 -3.81 -3.57 -10.58
CA LYS A 87 -4.63 -4.65 -11.18
C LYS A 87 -6.13 -4.42 -10.98
N GLY A 88 -6.52 -3.16 -10.72
CA GLY A 88 -7.84 -2.73 -10.28
C GLY A 88 -8.97 -3.53 -10.92
N ARG A 89 -9.84 -4.13 -10.09
CA ARG A 89 -10.90 -5.08 -10.49
C ARG A 89 -10.56 -5.79 -11.79
N SER A 90 -9.54 -6.66 -11.77
CA SER A 90 -9.34 -7.65 -12.82
C SER A 90 -10.70 -8.22 -13.24
N ASN A 91 -10.94 -8.37 -14.55
CA ASN A 91 -12.20 -8.93 -15.06
C ASN A 91 -12.62 -10.20 -14.32
N TYR A 92 -11.68 -10.97 -13.77
CA TYR A 92 -11.95 -12.09 -12.88
C TYR A 92 -12.74 -11.73 -11.61
N PHE A 93 -12.32 -10.68 -10.90
CA PHE A 93 -12.97 -10.24 -9.67
C PHE A 93 -14.34 -9.62 -9.98
N LYS A 94 -14.44 -8.85 -11.07
CA LYS A 94 -15.71 -8.29 -11.53
C LYS A 94 -16.72 -9.38 -11.93
N ARG A 95 -16.26 -10.43 -12.62
CA ARG A 95 -17.08 -11.63 -12.94
C ARG A 95 -17.39 -12.49 -11.71
N TRP A 96 -16.57 -12.46 -10.68
CA TRP A 96 -16.88 -13.10 -9.41
C TRP A 96 -17.96 -12.32 -8.63
N GLU A 97 -17.82 -11.00 -8.57
CA GLU A 97 -18.78 -10.08 -7.94
C GLU A 97 -20.17 -10.18 -8.60
N GLU A 98 -20.23 -10.15 -9.93
CA GLU A 98 -21.48 -10.38 -10.70
C GLU A 98 -22.10 -11.75 -10.41
N ARG A 99 -21.29 -12.80 -10.21
CA ARG A 99 -21.82 -14.13 -9.85
C ARG A 99 -22.42 -14.16 -8.46
N GLN A 100 -21.82 -13.49 -7.48
CA GLN A 100 -22.37 -13.45 -6.11
C GLN A 100 -23.64 -12.61 -6.04
N ILE A 101 -23.67 -11.44 -6.69
CA ILE A 101 -24.87 -10.59 -6.75
C ILE A 101 -26.04 -11.36 -7.37
N ARG A 102 -25.78 -12.11 -8.46
CA ARG A 102 -26.83 -12.90 -9.11
C ARG A 102 -27.37 -14.02 -8.20
N LYS A 103 -26.50 -14.68 -7.41
CA LYS A 103 -26.93 -15.66 -6.40
C LYS A 103 -27.83 -15.04 -5.34
N PHE A 104 -27.46 -13.88 -4.79
CA PHE A 104 -28.28 -13.21 -3.80
C PHE A 104 -29.63 -12.74 -4.36
N MET A 105 -29.70 -12.34 -5.63
CA MET A 105 -30.98 -12.01 -6.26
C MET A 105 -31.85 -13.25 -6.54
N GLU A 106 -31.22 -14.38 -6.89
CA GLU A 106 -31.92 -15.67 -7.07
C GLU A 106 -32.38 -16.28 -5.74
N GLU A 107 -31.66 -16.04 -4.63
CA GLU A 107 -31.99 -16.51 -3.27
C GLU A 107 -33.00 -15.61 -2.53
N ALA A 108 -33.11 -14.34 -2.91
CA ALA A 108 -34.07 -13.39 -2.35
C ALA A 108 -35.44 -13.40 -3.05
N GLN A 109 -35.63 -14.29 -4.02
CA GLN A 109 -36.84 -14.45 -4.83
C GLN A 109 -37.56 -15.76 -4.48
#